data_AF-A0A8H3AZ10-F1
#
_entry.id   AF-A0A8H3AZ10-F1
#
_cell.length_a   1.000
_cell.length_b   1.000
_cell.length_c   1.000
_cell.angle_alpha   90.00
_cell.angle_beta   90.00
_cell.angle_gamma   90.00
#
_symmetry.space_group_name_H-M   'P 1'
#
loop_
_entity.id
_entity.type
_entity.pdbx_description
1 polymer ?
#
loop_
_entity_poly.entity_id
_entity_poly.type
_entity_poly.pdbx_seq_one_letter_code
_entity_poly.pdbx_strand_id
1 'polypeptide(L)'
;TETRALVPLRSRAQQFEAQPSFHATPQAPSSFQSPAPAPFQSPVPQGPNYSAFTEPEEPEPEVVRQWREHQAEKVAQRDEASRAKRAETIARAEKEIDKFYEEYNAKKERVIRENKENEAAYLASLTDSLSSGTTWARICDLVDLENSQSKTVARTGTDLTRYREVLLKLRKQGDKAPGAAGY
;
A
#
# COMPACT_ATOMS: atom_id res chain seq x y z
N THR A 1 -55.70 1.89 1.20
CA THR A 1 -54.78 0.87 1.75
C THR A 1 -53.75 0.57 0.68
N GLU A 2 -52.70 1.38 0.64
CA GLU A 2 -51.74 1.41 -0.47
C GLU A 2 -50.41 0.79 -0.01
N THR A 3 -50.07 -0.35 -0.59
CA THR A 3 -48.82 -1.08 -0.38
C THR A 3 -47.66 -0.35 -1.07
N ARG A 4 -46.90 0.42 -0.29
CA ARG A 4 -45.66 1.07 -0.73
C ARG A 4 -44.52 0.06 -0.68
N ALA A 5 -44.01 -0.32 -1.86
CA ALA A 5 -42.83 -1.16 -2.02
C ALA A 5 -41.60 -0.51 -1.35
N LEU A 6 -40.98 -1.27 -0.44
CA LEU A 6 -39.72 -0.90 0.22
C LEU A 6 -38.57 -1.33 -0.70
N VAL A 7 -37.97 -0.38 -1.41
CA VAL A 7 -36.69 -0.60 -2.10
C VAL A 7 -35.61 -0.68 -1.02
N PRO A 8 -34.82 -1.77 -0.91
CA PRO A 8 -33.72 -1.80 0.03
C PRO A 8 -32.62 -0.86 -0.47
N LEU A 9 -32.41 0.23 0.27
CA LEU A 9 -31.21 1.07 0.18
C LEU A 9 -29.99 0.16 0.42
N ARG A 10 -29.29 -0.18 -0.67
CA ARG A 10 -27.96 -0.79 -0.59
C ARG A 10 -27.06 0.18 0.18
N SER A 11 -26.76 -0.17 1.41
CA SER A 11 -25.81 0.51 2.29
C SER A 11 -24.45 0.62 1.58
N ARG A 12 -24.12 1.83 1.12
CA ARG A 12 -22.79 2.21 0.59
C ARG A 12 -21.76 2.40 1.72
N ALA A 13 -22.04 1.92 2.92
CA ALA A 13 -21.15 2.00 4.08
C ALA A 13 -20.33 0.71 4.33
N GLN A 14 -20.40 -0.28 3.43
CA GLN A 14 -19.78 -1.59 3.66
C GLN A 14 -18.70 -1.97 2.63
N GLN A 15 -18.04 -0.99 2.00
CA GLN A 15 -17.13 -1.26 0.89
C GLN A 15 -15.72 -0.72 1.05
N PHE A 16 -15.34 -0.23 2.25
CA PHE A 16 -13.97 0.23 2.49
C PHE A 16 -13.38 -0.26 3.81
N GLU A 17 -13.64 -1.52 4.12
CA GLU A 17 -12.88 -2.27 5.12
C GLU A 17 -12.31 -3.54 4.49
N ALA A 18 -11.73 -3.40 3.30
CA ALA A 18 -10.72 -4.33 2.86
C ALA A 18 -9.41 -3.84 3.47
N GLN A 19 -9.14 -4.24 4.71
CA GLN A 19 -7.74 -4.31 5.14
C GLN A 19 -7.01 -5.14 4.07
N PRO A 20 -5.85 -4.70 3.53
CA PRO A 20 -5.04 -5.63 2.80
C PRO A 20 -4.57 -6.67 3.83
N SER A 21 -5.23 -7.82 3.83
CA SER A 21 -4.83 -8.98 4.61
C SER A 21 -3.49 -9.45 4.04
N PHE A 22 -2.40 -8.83 4.48
CA PHE A 22 -1.05 -9.37 4.34
C PHE A 22 -0.87 -10.48 5.38
N HIS A 23 -1.79 -11.45 5.40
CA HIS A 23 -1.41 -12.76 5.89
C HIS A 23 -0.55 -13.36 4.78
N ALA A 24 0.72 -12.97 4.76
CA ALA A 24 1.74 -13.77 4.10
C ALA A 24 1.84 -15.06 4.92
N THR A 25 0.90 -15.99 4.69
CA THR A 25 1.20 -17.39 4.89
C THR A 25 2.48 -17.63 4.09
N PRO A 26 3.59 -18.05 4.71
CA PRO A 26 4.73 -18.51 3.94
C PRO A 26 4.25 -19.79 3.24
N GLN A 27 3.70 -19.63 2.04
CA GLN A 27 3.53 -20.74 1.12
C GLN A 27 4.95 -21.08 0.68
N ALA A 28 5.58 -21.99 1.42
CA ALA A 28 6.80 -22.62 0.97
C ALA A 28 6.55 -23.12 -0.46
N PRO A 29 7.40 -22.80 -1.44
CA PRO A 29 7.26 -23.37 -2.77
C PRO A 29 7.42 -24.88 -2.63
N SER A 30 6.30 -25.60 -2.69
CA SER A 30 6.27 -27.03 -2.96
C SER A 30 6.78 -27.23 -4.38
N SER A 31 8.11 -27.32 -4.55
CA SER A 31 8.83 -28.06 -5.61
C SER A 31 10.30 -27.65 -5.63
N PHE A 32 11.05 -28.11 -4.64
CA PHE A 32 12.43 -28.54 -4.89
C PHE A 32 12.59 -29.89 -4.19
N GLN A 33 12.08 -30.93 -4.83
CA GLN A 33 12.39 -32.29 -4.42
C GLN A 33 13.80 -32.56 -4.94
N SER A 34 14.80 -32.15 -4.16
CA SER A 34 16.15 -32.70 -4.32
C SER A 34 16.00 -34.21 -4.29
N PRO A 35 16.54 -34.97 -5.26
CA PRO A 35 16.66 -36.40 -5.09
C PRO A 35 17.41 -36.59 -3.77
N ALA A 36 16.76 -37.27 -2.81
CA ALA A 36 17.43 -37.63 -1.58
C ALA A 36 18.73 -38.34 -1.98
N PRO A 37 19.91 -37.94 -1.47
CA PRO A 37 21.09 -38.76 -1.66
C PRO A 37 20.69 -40.15 -1.17
N ALA A 38 20.88 -41.16 -2.02
CA ALA A 38 20.72 -42.54 -1.59
C ALA A 38 21.43 -42.67 -0.24
N PRO A 39 20.81 -43.30 0.78
CA PRO A 39 21.47 -43.44 2.07
C PRO A 39 22.84 -44.03 1.77
N PHE A 40 23.89 -43.24 2.03
CA PHE A 40 25.24 -43.75 1.94
C PHE A 40 25.34 -44.72 3.10
N GLN A 41 24.96 -45.97 2.81
CA GLN A 41 25.28 -47.10 3.65
C GLN A 41 26.79 -47.24 3.53
N SER A 42 27.49 -46.49 4.38
CA SER A 42 28.87 -46.80 4.72
C SER A 42 28.90 -48.32 4.93
N PRO A 43 29.75 -49.08 4.24
CA PRO A 43 29.91 -50.49 4.55
C PRO A 43 30.26 -50.53 6.02
N VAL A 44 29.33 -50.98 6.86
CA VAL A 44 29.62 -51.25 8.26
C VAL A 44 30.69 -52.34 8.16
N PRO A 45 31.96 -52.08 8.54
CA PRO A 45 32.88 -53.18 8.67
C PRO A 45 32.23 -54.05 9.74
N GLN A 46 31.86 -55.28 9.39
CA GLN A 46 31.61 -56.31 10.40
C GLN A 46 32.96 -56.65 11.04
N GLY A 47 33.52 -55.68 11.76
CA GLY A 47 34.52 -55.90 12.77
C GLY A 47 33.86 -56.56 13.97
N PRO A 48 34.63 -57.25 14.82
CA PRO A 48 34.09 -57.95 15.97
C PRO A 48 33.18 -57.02 16.79
N ASN A 49 32.02 -57.54 17.16
CA ASN A 49 31.05 -56.88 18.02
C ASN A 49 31.73 -56.52 19.35
N TYR A 50 32.22 -55.29 19.49
CA TYR A 50 32.65 -54.74 20.76
C TYR A 50 31.38 -54.48 21.57
N SER A 51 30.90 -55.56 22.19
CA SER A 51 30.07 -55.50 23.39
C SER A 51 30.63 -54.43 24.31
N ALA A 52 29.72 -53.67 24.93
CA ALA A 52 30.00 -52.68 25.96
C ALA A 52 31.16 -53.12 26.87
N PHE A 53 32.36 -52.64 26.57
CA PHE A 53 33.38 -52.49 27.57
C PHE A 53 32.99 -51.22 28.30
N THR A 54 32.32 -51.39 29.43
CA THR A 54 32.38 -50.41 30.50
C THR A 54 33.83 -50.43 30.96
N GLU A 55 34.66 -49.69 30.23
CA GLU A 55 36.03 -49.41 30.63
C GLU A 55 35.95 -48.74 32.01
N PRO A 56 36.77 -49.13 33.00
CA PRO A 56 36.84 -48.37 34.24
C PRO A 56 37.07 -46.90 33.88
N GLU A 57 36.42 -45.99 34.59
CA GLU A 57 36.57 -44.54 34.45
C GLU A 57 38.02 -44.16 34.80
N GLU A 58 38.96 -44.45 33.89
CA GLU A 58 40.29 -43.91 33.92
C GLU A 58 40.16 -42.40 33.69
N PRO A 59 40.81 -41.56 34.52
CA PRO A 59 40.71 -40.13 34.36
C PRO A 59 41.12 -39.77 32.93
N GLU A 60 40.20 -39.16 32.17
CA GLU A 60 40.48 -38.76 30.79
C GLU A 60 41.82 -38.01 30.75
N PRO A 61 42.72 -38.33 29.79
CA PRO A 61 44.01 -37.68 29.72
C PRO A 61 43.80 -36.16 29.64
N GLU A 62 44.51 -35.39 30.49
CA GLU A 62 44.24 -33.97 30.72
C GLU A 62 44.19 -33.14 29.42
N VAL A 63 44.94 -33.55 28.39
CA VAL A 63 44.96 -32.93 27.06
C VAL A 63 43.61 -33.07 26.34
N VAL A 64 42.95 -34.22 26.44
CA VAL A 64 41.63 -34.46 25.83
C VAL A 64 40.56 -33.67 26.57
N ARG A 65 40.66 -33.58 27.90
CA ARG A 65 39.76 -32.76 28.72
C ARG A 65 39.85 -31.29 28.34
N GLN A 66 41.05 -30.72 28.29
CA GLN A 66 41.29 -29.33 27.87
C GLN A 66 40.80 -29.09 26.42
N TRP A 67 41.02 -30.04 25.51
CA TRP A 67 40.53 -29.92 24.14
C TRP A 67 39.00 -29.89 24.07
N ARG A 68 38.29 -30.75 24.83
CA ARG A 68 36.84 -30.73 24.91
C ARG A 68 36.31 -29.43 25.50
N GLU A 69 36.92 -28.94 26.58
CA GLU A 69 36.57 -27.66 27.20
C GLU A 69 36.72 -26.51 26.19
N HIS A 70 37.85 -26.42 25.46
CA HIS A 70 38.06 -25.39 24.43
C HIS A 70 37.11 -25.50 23.23
N GLN A 71 36.75 -26.72 22.80
CA GLN A 71 35.77 -26.90 21.73
C GLN A 71 34.36 -26.52 22.18
N ALA A 72 33.97 -26.94 23.39
CA ALA A 72 32.68 -26.59 23.99
C ALA A 72 32.54 -25.07 24.12
N GLU A 73 33.59 -24.38 24.55
CA GLU A 73 33.62 -22.92 24.62
C GLU A 73 33.44 -22.28 23.24
N LYS A 74 34.17 -22.73 22.22
CA LYS A 74 34.03 -22.21 20.85
C LYS A 74 32.63 -22.43 20.26
N VAL A 75 32.05 -23.61 20.52
CA VAL A 75 30.66 -23.91 20.11
C VAL A 75 29.69 -22.98 20.84
N ALA A 76 29.84 -22.81 22.15
CA ALA A 76 29.00 -21.93 22.94
C ALA A 76 29.07 -20.46 22.46
N GLN A 77 30.27 -19.96 22.16
CA GLN A 77 30.46 -18.60 21.61
C GLN A 77 29.76 -18.44 20.25
N ARG A 78 29.90 -19.43 19.35
CA ARG A 78 29.25 -19.38 18.03
C ARG A 78 27.73 -19.45 18.14
N ASP A 79 27.22 -20.27 19.06
CA ASP A 79 25.79 -20.44 19.27
C ASP A 79 25.19 -19.18 19.91
N GLU A 80 25.89 -18.52 20.84
CA GLU A 80 25.50 -17.21 21.38
C GLU A 80 25.46 -16.13 20.30
N ALA A 81 26.51 -16.03 19.47
CA ALA A 81 26.52 -15.09 18.35
C ALA A 81 25.37 -15.34 17.35
N SER A 82 25.06 -16.62 17.10
CA SER A 82 23.95 -17.00 16.23
C SER A 82 22.59 -16.65 16.84
N ARG A 83 22.41 -16.84 18.16
CA ARG A 83 21.21 -16.42 18.88
C ARG A 83 21.04 -14.91 18.86
N ALA A 84 22.10 -14.16 19.15
CA ALA A 84 22.09 -12.69 19.13
C ALA A 84 21.70 -12.14 17.76
N LYS A 85 22.29 -12.66 16.68
CA LYS A 85 21.96 -12.24 15.30
C LYS A 85 20.51 -12.54 14.93
N ARG A 86 19.98 -13.69 15.36
CA ARG A 86 18.56 -14.02 15.16
C ARG A 86 17.65 -13.06 15.92
N ALA A 87 17.95 -12.77 17.19
CA ALA A 87 17.19 -11.82 17.98
C ALA A 87 17.21 -10.40 17.38
N GLU A 88 18.37 -9.93 16.90
CA GLU A 88 18.49 -8.65 16.20
C GLU A 88 17.63 -8.61 14.93
N THR A 89 17.60 -9.70 14.18
CA THR A 89 16.82 -9.80 12.94
C THR A 89 15.32 -9.74 13.23
N ILE A 90 14.87 -10.43 14.28
CA ILE A 90 13.47 -10.41 14.72
C ILE A 90 13.09 -9.00 15.18
N ALA A 91 13.89 -8.40 16.06
CA ALA A 91 13.63 -7.04 16.56
C ALA A 91 13.63 -5.99 15.44
N ARG A 92 14.50 -6.13 14.44
CA ARG A 92 14.49 -5.28 13.25
C ARG A 92 13.22 -5.46 12.43
N ALA A 93 12.81 -6.71 12.19
CA ALA A 93 11.59 -7.00 11.44
C ALA A 93 10.34 -6.46 12.14
N GLU A 94 10.24 -6.60 13.46
CA GLU A 94 9.14 -6.03 14.27
C GLU A 94 9.10 -4.51 14.12
N LYS A 95 10.24 -3.84 14.28
CA LYS A 95 10.34 -2.38 14.10
C LYS A 95 9.99 -1.92 12.69
N GLU A 96 10.37 -2.68 11.66
CA GLU A 96 10.03 -2.38 10.27
C GLU A 96 8.53 -2.52 10.00
N ILE A 97 7.86 -3.50 10.63
CA ILE A 97 6.41 -3.66 10.58
C ILE A 97 5.72 -2.45 11.21
N ASP A 98 6.12 -2.06 12.42
CA ASP A 98 5.55 -0.90 13.11
C ASP A 98 5.70 0.38 12.28
N LYS A 99 6.93 0.62 11.79
CA LYS A 99 7.24 1.76 10.93
C LYS A 99 6.38 1.78 9.66
N PHE A 100 6.15 0.63 9.03
CA PHE A 100 5.31 0.54 7.84
C PHE A 100 3.87 0.99 8.12
N TYR A 101 3.30 0.56 9.24
CA TYR A 101 1.94 0.95 9.61
C TYR A 101 1.83 2.42 10.01
N GLU A 102 2.82 2.95 10.72
CA GLU A 102 2.90 4.38 11.03
C GLU A 102 2.95 5.22 9.74
N GLU A 103 3.87 4.89 8.82
CA GLU A 103 4.01 5.59 7.54
C GLU A 103 2.75 5.46 6.66
N TYR A 104 2.14 4.27 6.63
CA TYR A 104 0.91 4.03 5.89
C TYR A 104 -0.25 4.88 6.43
N ASN A 105 -0.44 4.88 7.75
CA ASN A 105 -1.51 5.65 8.39
C ASN A 105 -1.28 7.14 8.19
N ALA A 106 -0.06 7.64 8.40
CA ALA A 106 0.29 9.04 8.15
C ALA A 106 0.04 9.44 6.69
N LYS A 107 0.39 8.59 5.73
CA LYS A 107 0.13 8.83 4.30
C LYS A 107 -1.36 8.85 4.00
N LYS A 108 -2.13 7.90 4.55
CA LYS A 108 -3.58 7.82 4.39
C LYS A 108 -4.26 9.07 4.95
N GLU A 109 -3.91 9.47 6.17
CA GLU A 109 -4.44 10.68 6.81
C GLU A 109 -4.11 11.93 6.01
N ARG A 110 -2.87 12.06 5.52
CA ARG A 110 -2.46 13.16 4.66
C ARG A 110 -3.32 13.26 3.40
N VAL A 111 -3.53 12.14 2.71
CA VAL A 111 -4.36 12.10 1.49
C VAL A 111 -5.81 12.43 1.81
N ILE A 112 -6.37 11.90 2.90
CA ILE A 112 -7.74 12.23 3.32
C ILE A 112 -7.88 13.72 3.60
N ARG A 113 -6.90 14.30 4.32
CA ARG A 113 -6.89 15.73 4.63
C ARG A 113 -6.81 16.57 3.36
N GLU A 114 -5.86 16.27 2.47
CA GLU A 114 -5.69 16.97 1.20
C GLU A 114 -6.95 16.90 0.34
N ASN A 115 -7.60 15.73 0.26
CA ASN A 115 -8.87 15.58 -0.47
C ASN A 115 -9.98 16.44 0.14
N LYS A 116 -10.08 16.49 1.47
CA LYS A 116 -11.06 17.34 2.17
C LYS A 116 -10.79 18.83 1.94
N GLU A 117 -9.52 19.24 1.99
CA GLU A 117 -9.11 20.63 1.72
C GLU A 117 -9.41 21.01 0.25
N ASN A 118 -9.10 20.13 -0.70
CA ASN A 118 -9.40 20.33 -2.11
C ASN A 118 -10.91 20.37 -2.39
N GLU A 119 -11.70 19.51 -1.74
CA GLU A 119 -13.16 19.54 -1.85
C GLU A 119 -13.72 20.85 -1.27
N ALA A 120 -13.27 21.26 -0.09
CA ALA A 120 -13.69 22.52 0.53
C ALA A 120 -13.32 23.73 -0.35
N ALA A 121 -12.09 23.76 -0.89
CA ALA A 121 -11.63 24.80 -1.80
C ALA A 121 -12.45 24.81 -3.11
N TYR A 122 -12.76 23.64 -3.66
CA TYR A 122 -13.60 23.52 -4.85
C TYR A 122 -15.02 24.05 -4.59
N LEU A 123 -15.66 23.64 -3.49
CA LEU A 123 -16.99 24.13 -3.12
C LEU A 123 -17.01 25.64 -2.86
N ALA A 124 -15.96 26.16 -2.21
CA ALA A 124 -15.80 27.60 -2.02
C ALA A 124 -15.66 28.33 -3.37
N SER A 125 -14.81 27.83 -4.27
CA SER A 125 -14.63 28.42 -5.61
C SER A 125 -15.92 28.39 -6.43
N LEU A 126 -16.73 27.34 -6.30
CA LEU A 126 -18.01 27.21 -6.99
C LEU A 126 -19.04 28.21 -6.44
N THR A 127 -19.08 28.36 -5.11
CA THR A 127 -19.96 29.33 -4.45
C THR A 127 -19.56 30.76 -4.79
N ASP A 128 -18.27 31.06 -4.76
CA ASP A 128 -17.74 32.37 -5.14
C ASP A 128 -18.03 32.67 -6.61
N SER A 129 -17.81 31.71 -7.52
CA SER A 129 -18.15 31.84 -8.94
C SER A 129 -19.64 32.06 -9.19
N LEU A 130 -20.53 31.47 -8.38
CA LEU A 130 -21.97 31.71 -8.47
C LEU A 130 -22.36 33.13 -8.03
N SER A 131 -21.69 33.64 -7.00
CA SER A 131 -21.97 34.97 -6.42
C SER A 131 -21.28 36.12 -7.17
N SER A 132 -20.17 35.85 -7.86
CA SER A 132 -19.34 36.85 -8.51
C SER A 132 -19.54 36.87 -10.03
N GLY A 133 -19.56 38.08 -10.60
CA GLY A 133 -19.68 38.29 -12.04
C GLY A 133 -21.07 38.01 -12.64
N THR A 134 -21.18 38.27 -13.95
CA THR A 134 -22.43 38.10 -14.70
C THR A 134 -22.64 36.64 -15.10
N THR A 135 -23.90 36.24 -15.33
CA THR A 135 -24.25 34.89 -15.81
C THR A 135 -23.43 34.49 -17.05
N TRP A 136 -23.16 35.44 -17.96
CA TRP A 136 -22.38 35.20 -19.17
C TRP A 136 -20.88 35.00 -18.91
N ALA A 137 -20.30 35.65 -17.91
CA ALA A 137 -18.91 35.39 -17.49
C ALA A 137 -18.76 33.94 -17.00
N ARG A 138 -19.67 33.48 -16.14
CA ARG A 138 -19.69 32.09 -15.63
C ARG A 138 -19.84 31.06 -16.74
N ILE A 139 -20.73 31.31 -17.72
CA ILE A 139 -20.91 30.41 -18.87
C ILE A 139 -19.61 30.31 -19.68
N CYS A 140 -18.90 31.43 -19.89
CA CYS A 140 -17.61 31.39 -20.59
C CYS A 140 -16.57 30.60 -19.81
N ASP A 141 -16.49 30.77 -18.49
CA ASP A 141 -15.50 30.07 -17.66
C ASP A 141 -15.81 28.56 -17.58
N LEU A 142 -17.07 28.15 -17.46
CA LEU A 142 -17.48 26.72 -17.48
C LEU A 142 -17.18 26.02 -18.81
N VAL A 143 -17.12 26.78 -19.91
CA VAL A 143 -16.87 26.29 -21.27
C VAL A 143 -15.39 26.49 -21.66
N ASP A 144 -14.56 26.97 -20.72
CA ASP A 144 -13.15 27.31 -20.92
C ASP A 144 -12.94 28.21 -22.16
N LEU A 145 -13.82 29.22 -22.29
CA LEU A 145 -13.91 30.08 -23.46
C LEU A 145 -13.23 31.43 -23.20
N GLU A 146 -11.90 31.43 -23.36
CA GLU A 146 -11.10 32.67 -23.29
C GLU A 146 -11.05 33.44 -24.63
N ASN A 147 -11.10 32.73 -25.76
CA ASN A 147 -11.01 33.31 -27.10
C ASN A 147 -11.93 32.58 -28.10
N SER A 148 -12.30 33.23 -29.21
CA SER A 148 -13.18 32.68 -30.25
C SER A 148 -12.60 31.44 -30.93
N GLN A 149 -11.27 31.28 -30.86
CA GLN A 149 -10.52 30.14 -31.40
C GLN A 149 -10.45 28.93 -30.45
N SER A 150 -10.96 29.02 -29.22
CA SER A 150 -10.91 27.90 -28.28
C SER A 150 -11.64 26.68 -28.85
N LYS A 151 -10.93 25.55 -28.91
CA LYS A 151 -11.45 24.27 -29.42
C LYS A 151 -12.14 23.43 -28.35
N THR A 152 -12.25 23.92 -27.11
CA THR A 152 -12.87 23.20 -25.98
C THR A 152 -14.30 22.74 -26.27
N VAL A 153 -15.02 23.46 -27.13
CA VAL A 153 -16.39 23.10 -27.57
C VAL A 153 -16.42 22.37 -28.92
N ALA A 154 -15.29 22.23 -29.62
CA ALA A 154 -15.26 21.69 -30.97
C ALA A 154 -15.44 20.17 -30.96
N ARG A 155 -16.68 19.69 -31.12
CA ARG A 155 -16.94 18.31 -31.53
C ARG A 155 -16.82 18.21 -33.05
N THR A 156 -16.25 17.10 -33.52
CA THR A 156 -16.05 16.82 -34.95
C THR A 156 -17.39 16.88 -35.68
N GLY A 157 -17.54 17.79 -36.65
CA GLY A 157 -18.73 17.92 -37.49
C GLY A 157 -19.73 19.03 -37.14
N THR A 158 -19.50 19.83 -36.08
CA THR A 158 -20.36 20.99 -35.76
C THR A 158 -19.58 22.30 -35.73
N ASP A 159 -19.99 23.28 -36.55
CA ASP A 159 -19.45 24.65 -36.49
C ASP A 159 -20.13 25.44 -35.37
N LEU A 160 -19.35 25.79 -34.34
CA LEU A 160 -19.79 26.57 -33.18
C LEU A 160 -19.09 27.94 -33.12
N THR A 161 -18.45 28.37 -34.20
CA THR A 161 -17.67 29.62 -34.23
C THR A 161 -18.54 30.83 -33.91
N ARG A 162 -19.69 30.96 -34.60
CA ARG A 162 -20.66 32.04 -34.35
C ARG A 162 -21.23 32.01 -32.93
N TYR A 163 -21.44 30.81 -32.38
CA TYR A 163 -21.95 30.65 -31.01
C TYR A 163 -20.92 31.15 -29.98
N ARG A 164 -19.64 30.80 -30.14
CA ARG A 164 -18.54 31.30 -29.29
C ARG A 164 -18.41 32.82 -29.35
N GLU A 165 -18.52 33.41 -30.53
CA GLU A 165 -18.48 34.88 -30.70
C GLU A 165 -19.62 35.58 -29.97
N VAL A 166 -20.84 35.04 -30.04
CA VAL A 166 -22.00 35.57 -29.32
C VAL A 166 -21.78 35.51 -27.81
N LEU A 167 -21.30 34.39 -27.27
CA LEU A 167 -21.00 34.25 -25.83
C LEU A 167 -19.94 35.26 -25.37
N LEU A 168 -18.86 35.42 -26.13
CA LEU A 168 -17.81 36.40 -25.81
C LEU A 168 -18.32 37.84 -25.89
N LYS A 169 -19.22 38.16 -26.82
CA LYS A 169 -19.86 39.47 -26.90
C LYS A 169 -20.74 39.73 -25.68
N LEU A 170 -21.53 38.75 -25.26
CA LEU A 170 -22.40 38.87 -24.08
C LEU A 170 -21.57 39.01 -22.79
N ARG A 171 -20.46 38.28 -22.66
CA ARG A 171 -19.48 38.48 -21.57
C ARG A 171 -18.95 39.91 -21.53
N LYS A 172 -18.54 40.46 -22.68
CA LYS A 172 -18.02 41.84 -22.79
C LYS A 172 -19.08 42.91 -22.47
N GLN A 173 -20.35 42.64 -22.72
CA GLN A 173 -21.45 43.55 -22.43
C GLN A 173 -21.74 43.68 -20.92
N GLY A 174 -21.23 42.75 -20.10
CA GLY A 174 -21.33 42.80 -18.64
C GLY A 174 -22.78 42.95 -18.17
N ASP A 175 -23.04 43.87 -17.25
CA ASP A 175 -24.36 44.10 -16.63
C ASP A 175 -25.43 44.58 -17.62
N LYS A 176 -25.03 45.05 -18.81
CA LYS A 176 -25.97 45.48 -19.86
C LYS A 176 -26.48 44.32 -20.69
N ALA A 177 -25.90 43.13 -20.56
CA ALA A 177 -26.33 41.97 -21.31
C ALA A 177 -27.69 41.46 -20.79
N PRO A 178 -28.58 41.00 -21.68
CA PRO A 178 -29.86 40.44 -21.26
C PRO A 178 -29.62 39.22 -20.34
N GLY A 179 -30.30 39.18 -19.20
CA GLY A 179 -30.15 38.11 -18.20
C GLY A 179 -28.81 38.10 -17.45
N ALA A 180 -28.05 39.21 -17.47
CA ALA A 180 -26.78 39.34 -16.74
C ALA A 180 -26.95 39.40 -15.22
N ALA A 181 -27.99 40.11 -14.75
CA ALA A 181 -28.43 40.06 -13.36
C ALA A 181 -29.09 38.69 -13.15
N GLY A 182 -28.55 37.90 -12.21
CA GLY A 182 -29.06 36.57 -11.88
C GLY A 182 -30.53 36.58 -11.47
N TYR A 183 -31.16 35.40 -11.51
CA TYR A 183 -32.44 35.15 -10.85
C TYR A 183 -32.25 34.96 -9.34
#